data_AF-A0A7N2MSC5-F1
#
_entry.id   AF-A0A7N2MSC5-F1
#
_cell.length_a   1.000
_cell.length_b   1.000
_cell.length_c   1.000
_cell.angle_alpha   90.00
_cell.angle_beta   90.00
_cell.angle_gamma   90.00
#
_symmetry.space_group_name_H-M   'P 1'
#
loop_
_entity.id
_entity.type
_entity.pdbx_description
1 polymer ?
#
loop_
_entity_poly.entity_id
_entity_poly.type
_entity_poly.pdbx_seq_one_letter_code
_entity_poly.pdbx_strand_id
1 'polypeptide(L)'
;MDLETVGGLVLHTILSNLTPKDTAIAACVSNKLKSSASEDILWSKFCSQELDLNEPIDPLGNPTPSFKACYQAWREAFSMYPWPLVMRVKRCWGRLKNWLSINFPEAEATLRKGVSEVEIQKSERILKVKLPLPTRILYRFCDGQELKAEKSSGSAGGSLLGLIGGYSFYTHLVNVFLLPLNEAVLNTKAIMRQIGLSSRSKYIVVAASYTESEKFFFLDCTTGQLHVGTVNLGTEGEMIPCVPNALISSVHDSNGDQQQDAMLLWLEEHARRLENGMIKLREERGTRSISLFPEEPPFCSTAITNGVKVRASAVFVPEFADLPNERRKYTFSYSIRMSLLREGCVINGIPFSSCQLQWRHWIIHANDRVESDVNAEAVIGQYPLLLPGEKEFVYESCTPLPTSLGSIEGSFTFVPGRLVDPKGAPFEVEVARFPLQLPDYIF
;
A
#
# COMPACT_ATOMS: atom_id res chain seq x y z
N MET A 1 23.16 -34.58 -36.56
CA MET A 1 21.71 -34.49 -36.86
C MET A 1 21.48 -33.13 -37.47
N ASP A 2 21.01 -33.09 -38.72
CA ASP A 2 20.85 -31.85 -39.44
C ASP A 2 19.56 -31.15 -38.99
N LEU A 3 19.68 -30.13 -38.14
CA LEU A 3 18.55 -29.39 -37.57
C LEU A 3 17.68 -28.77 -38.68
N GLU A 4 18.25 -28.58 -39.88
CA GLU A 4 17.56 -28.06 -41.06
C GLU A 4 16.60 -29.06 -41.70
N THR A 5 16.72 -30.36 -41.42
CA THR A 5 15.79 -31.40 -41.91
C THR A 5 14.56 -31.56 -41.03
N VAL A 6 14.55 -30.91 -39.86
CA VAL A 6 13.47 -31.01 -38.88
C VAL A 6 12.23 -30.23 -39.34
N GLY A 7 11.03 -30.79 -39.13
CA GLY A 7 9.76 -30.17 -39.52
C GLY A 7 9.45 -28.88 -38.75
N GLY A 8 8.69 -27.97 -39.35
CA GLY A 8 8.38 -26.64 -38.76
C GLY A 8 7.74 -26.69 -37.37
N LEU A 9 6.82 -27.64 -37.13
CA LEU A 9 6.21 -27.86 -35.81
C LEU A 9 7.24 -28.21 -34.73
N VAL A 10 8.22 -29.07 -35.05
CA VAL A 10 9.25 -29.49 -34.09
C VAL A 10 10.21 -28.34 -33.82
N LEU A 11 10.57 -27.55 -34.84
CA LEU A 11 11.36 -26.33 -34.66
C LEU A 11 10.64 -25.31 -33.77
N HIS A 12 9.35 -25.08 -33.98
CA HIS A 12 8.54 -24.22 -33.11
C HIS A 12 8.54 -24.73 -31.66
N THR A 13 8.34 -26.04 -31.44
CA THR A 13 8.43 -26.62 -30.08
C THR A 13 9.80 -26.39 -29.45
N ILE A 14 10.89 -26.60 -30.17
CA ILE A 14 12.26 -26.36 -29.66
C ILE A 14 12.43 -24.88 -29.30
N LEU A 15 12.15 -23.97 -30.22
CA LEU A 15 12.32 -22.52 -30.01
C LEU A 15 11.43 -22.00 -28.88
N SER A 16 10.23 -22.57 -28.70
CA SER A 16 9.32 -22.19 -27.60
C SER A 16 9.83 -22.55 -26.20
N ASN A 17 10.88 -23.38 -26.09
CA ASN A 17 11.55 -23.70 -24.83
C ASN A 17 12.84 -22.87 -24.62
N LEU A 18 13.24 -22.07 -25.60
CA LEU A 18 14.39 -21.17 -25.49
C LEU A 18 13.99 -19.83 -24.87
N THR A 19 14.98 -19.09 -24.37
CA THR A 19 14.78 -17.69 -24.00
C THR A 19 14.62 -16.82 -25.27
N PRO A 20 14.04 -15.61 -25.18
CA PRO A 20 13.99 -14.69 -26.31
C PRO A 20 15.38 -14.35 -26.86
N LYS A 21 16.39 -14.29 -25.98
CA LYS A 21 17.79 -14.07 -26.35
C LYS A 21 18.35 -15.23 -27.17
N ASP A 22 18.17 -16.46 -26.69
CA ASP A 22 18.67 -17.66 -27.38
C ASP A 22 17.91 -17.90 -28.70
N THR A 23 16.62 -17.57 -28.74
CA THR A 23 15.82 -17.56 -29.96
C THR A 23 16.38 -16.58 -31.00
N ALA A 24 16.75 -15.37 -30.58
CA ALA A 24 17.39 -14.39 -31.46
C ALA A 24 18.76 -14.87 -31.96
N ILE A 25 19.55 -15.56 -31.11
CA ILE A 25 20.83 -16.17 -31.50
C ILE A 25 20.59 -17.29 -32.53
N ALA A 26 19.62 -18.18 -32.31
CA ALA A 26 19.27 -19.24 -33.23
C ALA A 26 18.84 -18.70 -34.61
N ALA A 27 18.14 -17.56 -34.63
CA ALA A 27 17.75 -16.88 -35.87
C ALA A 27 18.94 -16.43 -36.74
N CYS A 28 20.14 -16.29 -36.15
CA CYS A 28 21.35 -15.92 -36.88
C CYS A 28 22.06 -17.10 -37.56
N VAL A 29 21.65 -18.35 -37.27
CA VAL A 29 22.36 -19.56 -37.70
C VAL A 29 21.99 -19.97 -39.14
N SER A 30 20.71 -19.89 -39.53
CA SER A 30 20.29 -20.18 -40.90
C SER A 30 18.97 -19.51 -41.29
N ASN A 31 18.66 -19.46 -42.59
CA ASN A 31 17.42 -18.86 -43.09
C ASN A 31 16.16 -19.58 -42.59
N LYS A 32 16.22 -20.90 -42.42
CA LYS A 32 15.11 -21.68 -41.89
C LYS A 32 14.85 -21.35 -40.43
N LEU A 33 15.90 -21.32 -39.61
CA LEU A 33 15.80 -20.92 -38.20
C LEU A 33 15.37 -19.45 -38.06
N LYS A 34 15.85 -18.55 -38.93
CA LYS A 34 15.42 -17.16 -38.99
C LYS A 34 13.91 -17.02 -39.22
N SER A 35 13.36 -17.81 -40.14
CA SER A 35 11.91 -17.83 -40.41
C SER A 35 11.13 -18.32 -39.20
N SER A 36 11.48 -19.49 -38.64
CA SER A 36 10.78 -20.06 -37.49
C SER A 36 10.91 -19.23 -36.22
N ALA A 37 12.08 -18.64 -35.96
CA ALA A 37 12.31 -17.73 -34.84
C ALA A 37 11.63 -16.36 -35.01
N SER A 38 11.03 -16.08 -36.17
CA SER A 38 10.26 -14.86 -36.42
C SER A 38 8.75 -15.08 -36.38
N GLU A 39 8.29 -16.30 -36.10
CA GLU A 39 6.87 -16.62 -35.97
C GLU A 39 6.23 -15.83 -34.84
N ASP A 40 5.13 -15.13 -35.13
CA ASP A 40 4.52 -14.20 -34.18
C ASP A 40 3.93 -14.90 -32.96
N ILE A 41 3.46 -16.14 -33.13
CA ILE A 41 2.95 -17.00 -32.04
C ILE A 41 4.02 -17.22 -30.96
N LEU A 42 5.29 -17.40 -31.37
CA LEU A 42 6.41 -17.57 -30.46
C LEU A 42 6.65 -16.29 -29.64
N TRP A 43 6.65 -15.13 -30.30
CA TRP A 43 6.86 -13.84 -29.63
C TRP A 43 5.67 -13.44 -28.77
N SER A 44 4.45 -13.83 -29.14
CA SER A 44 3.26 -13.67 -28.30
C SER A 44 3.43 -14.40 -26.97
N LYS A 45 3.94 -15.64 -26.99
CA LYS A 45 4.28 -16.39 -25.77
C LYS A 45 5.33 -15.65 -24.92
N PHE A 46 6.40 -15.14 -25.53
CA PHE A 46 7.43 -14.39 -24.80
C PHE A 46 6.91 -13.10 -24.18
N CYS A 47 6.13 -12.31 -24.93
CA CYS A 47 5.50 -11.10 -24.42
C CYS A 47 4.52 -11.40 -23.28
N SER A 48 3.73 -12.48 -23.38
CA SER A 48 2.85 -12.92 -22.30
C SER A 48 3.65 -13.32 -21.05
N GLN A 49 4.71 -14.12 -21.20
CA GLN A 49 5.49 -14.65 -20.07
C GLN A 49 6.38 -13.60 -19.37
N GLU A 50 7.07 -12.75 -20.13
CA GLU A 50 8.04 -11.79 -19.58
C GLU A 50 7.43 -10.42 -19.31
N LEU A 51 6.42 -10.03 -20.10
CA LEU A 51 5.84 -8.70 -20.05
C LEU A 51 4.36 -8.70 -19.65
N ASP A 52 3.70 -9.85 -19.47
CA ASP A 52 2.26 -9.90 -19.17
C ASP A 52 1.43 -9.10 -20.20
N LEU A 53 1.74 -9.31 -21.48
CA LEU A 53 1.08 -8.67 -22.61
C LEU A 53 0.36 -9.70 -23.47
N ASN A 54 -0.94 -9.47 -23.69
CA ASN A 54 -1.78 -10.28 -24.58
C ASN A 54 -2.03 -9.60 -25.94
N GLU A 55 -1.52 -8.38 -26.11
CA GLU A 55 -1.62 -7.60 -27.35
C GLU A 55 -0.25 -7.00 -27.70
N PRO A 56 0.06 -6.82 -28.99
CA PRO A 56 1.35 -6.29 -29.43
C PRO A 56 1.41 -4.77 -29.24
N ILE A 57 1.59 -4.31 -28.00
CA ILE A 57 1.69 -2.88 -27.65
C ILE A 57 3.09 -2.48 -27.18
N ASP A 58 3.50 -1.26 -27.50
CA ASP A 58 4.76 -0.67 -27.05
C ASP A 58 4.70 -0.23 -25.56
N PRO A 59 5.82 0.22 -24.95
CA PRO A 59 5.83 0.71 -23.57
C PRO A 59 4.90 1.89 -23.26
N LEU A 60 4.47 2.64 -24.27
CA LEU A 60 3.57 3.78 -24.13
C LEU A 60 2.10 3.39 -24.35
N GLY A 61 1.83 2.12 -24.68
CA GLY A 61 0.51 1.58 -24.94
C GLY A 61 0.05 1.72 -26.40
N ASN A 62 0.94 2.08 -27.33
CA ASN A 62 0.59 2.18 -28.74
C ASN A 62 0.64 0.80 -29.42
N PRO A 63 -0.29 0.48 -30.34
CA PRO A 63 -0.22 -0.75 -31.13
C PRO A 63 1.06 -0.83 -31.96
N THR A 64 1.62 -2.03 -32.06
CA THR A 64 2.78 -2.35 -32.90
C THR A 64 2.41 -3.38 -33.97
N PRO A 65 3.19 -3.50 -35.06
CA PRO A 65 2.84 -4.39 -36.17
C PRO A 65 2.83 -5.90 -35.84
N SER A 66 3.51 -6.32 -34.78
CA SER A 66 3.67 -7.73 -34.40
C SER A 66 4.16 -7.87 -32.95
N PHE A 67 4.01 -9.05 -32.32
CA PHE A 67 4.57 -9.29 -30.99
C PHE A 67 6.09 -9.22 -30.97
N LYS A 68 6.74 -9.59 -32.08
CA LYS A 68 8.19 -9.42 -32.22
C LYS A 68 8.61 -7.95 -32.20
N ALA A 69 7.89 -7.09 -32.94
CA ALA A 69 8.14 -5.65 -32.94
C ALA A 69 7.86 -5.03 -31.56
N CYS A 70 6.79 -5.47 -30.89
CA CYS A 70 6.50 -5.15 -29.49
C CYS A 70 7.70 -5.49 -28.60
N TYR A 71 8.15 -6.74 -28.57
CA TYR A 71 9.25 -7.15 -27.71
C TYR A 71 10.54 -6.35 -27.98
N GLN A 72 10.85 -6.07 -29.25
CA GLN A 72 11.98 -5.21 -29.64
C GLN A 72 11.83 -3.79 -29.07
N ALA A 73 10.68 -3.15 -29.24
CA ALA A 73 10.42 -1.81 -28.73
C ALA A 73 10.59 -1.73 -27.19
N TRP A 74 10.13 -2.76 -26.46
CA TRP A 74 10.33 -2.85 -25.02
C TRP A 74 11.81 -3.00 -24.63
N ARG A 75 12.56 -3.85 -25.34
CA ARG A 75 14.00 -4.03 -25.08
C ARG A 75 14.81 -2.78 -25.39
N GLU A 76 14.45 -2.03 -26.42
CA GLU A 76 15.09 -0.77 -26.78
C GLU A 76 14.80 0.32 -25.75
N ALA A 77 13.53 0.49 -25.37
CA ALA A 77 13.08 1.54 -24.44
C ALA A 77 13.67 1.43 -23.03
N PHE A 78 14.05 0.22 -22.61
CA PHE A 78 14.65 -0.09 -21.31
C PHE A 78 16.06 -0.69 -21.43
N SER A 79 16.73 -0.51 -22.56
CA SER A 79 18.06 -1.08 -22.86
C SER A 79 19.15 -0.76 -21.83
N MET A 80 19.02 0.36 -21.10
CA MET A 80 19.95 0.76 -20.04
C MET A 80 19.72 0.11 -18.67
N TYR A 81 18.64 -0.67 -18.53
CA TYR A 81 18.26 -1.31 -17.28
C TYR A 81 18.45 -2.83 -17.33
N PRO A 82 18.80 -3.48 -16.20
CA PRO A 82 18.77 -4.93 -16.10
C PRO A 82 17.37 -5.46 -16.45
N TRP A 83 17.29 -6.32 -17.45
CA TRP A 83 16.00 -6.83 -17.93
C TRP A 83 15.17 -7.55 -16.85
N PRO A 84 15.75 -8.38 -15.95
CA PRO A 84 15.02 -8.96 -14.83
C PRO A 84 14.34 -7.93 -13.93
N LEU A 85 15.00 -6.79 -13.69
CA LEU A 85 14.46 -5.71 -12.88
C LEU A 85 13.29 -5.00 -13.58
N VAL A 86 13.38 -4.79 -14.90
CA VAL A 86 12.27 -4.23 -15.70
C VAL A 86 11.03 -5.11 -15.62
N MET A 87 11.19 -6.43 -15.79
CA MET A 87 10.09 -7.39 -15.66
C MET A 87 9.46 -7.39 -14.26
N ARG A 88 10.30 -7.33 -13.21
CA ARG A 88 9.83 -7.27 -11.81
C ARG A 88 9.00 -6.00 -11.55
N VAL A 89 9.51 -4.83 -11.95
CA VAL A 89 8.79 -3.56 -11.78
C VAL A 89 7.50 -3.53 -12.59
N LYS A 90 7.52 -4.05 -13.83
CA LYS A 90 6.30 -4.17 -14.65
C LYS A 90 5.25 -5.01 -13.95
N ARG A 91 5.64 -6.16 -13.38
CA ARG A 91 4.73 -7.03 -12.62
C ARG A 91 4.16 -6.32 -11.39
N CYS A 92 5.00 -5.60 -10.65
CA CYS A 92 4.55 -4.80 -9.49
C CYS A 92 3.46 -3.79 -9.89
N TRP A 93 3.70 -2.99 -10.94
CA TRP A 93 2.70 -2.03 -11.43
C TRP A 93 1.48 -2.69 -12.05
N GLY A 94 1.64 -3.81 -12.77
CA GLY A 94 0.53 -4.57 -13.35
C GLY A 94 -0.44 -5.05 -12.27
N ARG A 95 0.09 -5.61 -11.17
CA ARG A 95 -0.68 -6.04 -9.99
C ARG A 95 -1.47 -4.89 -9.38
N LEU A 96 -0.82 -3.76 -9.10
CA LEU A 96 -1.48 -2.57 -8.54
C LEU A 96 -2.57 -2.03 -9.47
N LYS A 97 -2.26 -1.81 -10.76
CA LYS A 97 -3.21 -1.27 -11.73
C LYS A 97 -4.41 -2.20 -11.94
N ASN A 98 -4.18 -3.51 -12.02
CA ASN A 98 -5.25 -4.49 -12.12
C ASN A 98 -6.16 -4.48 -10.88
N TRP A 99 -5.59 -4.38 -9.68
CA TRP A 99 -6.41 -4.27 -8.47
C TRP A 99 -7.23 -2.98 -8.46
N LEU A 100 -6.63 -1.84 -8.84
CA LEU A 100 -7.31 -0.56 -8.88
C LEU A 100 -8.42 -0.51 -9.92
N SER A 101 -8.21 -1.05 -11.12
CA SER A 101 -9.23 -1.02 -12.18
C SER A 101 -10.50 -1.79 -11.80
N ILE A 102 -10.35 -2.85 -11.01
CA ILE A 102 -11.46 -3.66 -10.50
C ILE A 102 -12.12 -2.99 -9.29
N ASN A 103 -11.32 -2.48 -8.34
CA ASN A 103 -11.82 -2.11 -7.01
C ASN A 103 -11.93 -0.59 -6.80
N PHE A 104 -10.97 0.19 -7.32
CA PHE A 104 -10.85 1.64 -7.10
C PHE A 104 -10.50 2.43 -8.38
N PRO A 105 -11.38 2.42 -9.40
CA PRO A 105 -11.10 3.04 -10.70
C PRO A 105 -10.87 4.56 -10.61
N GLU A 106 -11.44 5.24 -9.61
CA GLU A 106 -11.21 6.67 -9.39
C GLU A 106 -9.76 6.98 -8.99
N ALA A 107 -9.14 6.12 -8.17
CA ALA A 107 -7.73 6.25 -7.83
C ALA A 107 -6.84 5.83 -9.00
N GLU A 108 -7.23 4.80 -9.77
CA GLU A 108 -6.53 4.43 -11.01
C GLU A 108 -6.44 5.62 -11.97
N ALA A 109 -7.54 6.36 -12.15
CA ALA A 109 -7.61 7.52 -13.02
C ALA A 109 -6.70 8.69 -12.61
N THR A 110 -6.15 8.66 -11.39
CA THR A 110 -5.15 9.65 -10.95
C THR A 110 -3.73 9.26 -11.36
N LEU A 111 -3.47 8.01 -11.74
CA LEU A 111 -2.12 7.56 -12.09
C LEU A 111 -1.62 8.25 -13.36
N ARG A 112 -0.43 8.84 -13.28
CA ARG A 112 0.21 9.52 -14.39
C ARG A 112 1.01 8.56 -15.25
N LYS A 113 1.10 8.88 -16.54
CA LYS A 113 1.98 8.18 -17.48
C LYS A 113 3.43 8.29 -16.99
N GLY A 114 4.20 7.23 -17.19
CA GLY A 114 5.60 7.22 -16.77
C GLY A 114 6.44 8.30 -17.47
N VAL A 115 7.48 8.76 -16.78
CA VAL A 115 8.40 9.79 -17.28
C VAL A 115 9.45 9.23 -18.24
N SER A 116 10.08 10.11 -19.01
CA SER A 116 11.24 9.79 -19.83
C SER A 116 12.56 9.82 -19.02
N GLU A 117 13.62 9.20 -19.56
CA GLU A 117 14.98 9.30 -18.97
C GLU A 117 15.47 10.73 -18.84
N VAL A 118 15.11 11.58 -19.80
CA VAL A 118 15.54 12.99 -19.83
C VAL A 118 14.94 13.74 -18.63
N GLU A 119 13.68 13.47 -18.30
CA GLU A 119 13.00 14.05 -17.15
C GLU A 119 13.56 13.53 -15.82
N ILE A 120 13.88 12.23 -15.74
CA ILE A 120 14.56 11.64 -14.58
C ILE A 120 15.92 12.31 -14.36
N GLN A 121 16.76 12.37 -15.39
CA GLN A 121 18.08 12.99 -15.32
C GLN A 121 18.01 14.48 -14.99
N LYS A 122 17.00 15.19 -15.49
CA LYS A 122 16.77 16.60 -15.14
C LYS A 122 16.50 16.74 -13.63
N SER A 123 15.65 15.89 -13.08
CA SER A 123 15.30 15.89 -11.65
C SER A 123 16.51 15.54 -10.76
N GLU A 124 17.28 14.53 -11.16
CA GLU A 124 18.55 14.16 -10.51
C GLU A 124 19.57 15.30 -10.49
N ARG A 125 19.73 16.03 -11.61
CA ARG A 125 20.62 17.20 -11.68
C ARG A 125 20.15 18.32 -10.76
N ILE A 126 18.84 18.56 -10.70
CA ILE A 126 18.25 19.59 -9.84
C ILE A 126 18.48 19.28 -8.35
N LEU A 127 18.27 18.02 -7.94
CA LEU A 127 18.42 17.58 -6.56
C LEU A 127 19.87 17.19 -6.19
N LYS A 128 20.75 17.05 -7.19
CA LYS A 128 22.12 16.54 -7.05
C LYS A 128 22.15 15.15 -6.40
N VAL A 129 21.21 14.29 -6.79
CA VAL A 129 21.11 12.88 -6.34
C VAL A 129 21.21 11.95 -7.55
N LYS A 130 21.51 10.67 -7.30
CA LYS A 130 21.37 9.60 -8.28
C LYS A 130 20.31 8.64 -7.75
N LEU A 131 19.17 8.55 -8.42
CA LEU A 131 18.08 7.66 -8.01
C LEU A 131 18.52 6.19 -8.14
N PRO A 132 18.14 5.32 -7.20
CA PRO A 132 18.26 3.88 -7.32
C PRO A 132 17.68 3.35 -8.64
N LEU A 133 18.31 2.32 -9.23
CA LEU A 133 17.84 1.72 -10.48
C LEU A 133 16.36 1.26 -10.42
N PRO A 134 15.89 0.59 -9.35
CA PRO A 134 14.47 0.18 -9.26
C PRO A 134 13.53 1.40 -9.23
N THR A 135 13.85 2.42 -8.42
CA THR A 135 13.12 3.70 -8.37
C THR A 135 13.03 4.39 -9.72
N ARG A 136 14.11 4.44 -10.51
CA ARG A 136 14.05 5.02 -11.87
C ARG A 136 13.03 4.29 -12.74
N ILE A 137 13.07 2.96 -12.73
CA ILE A 137 12.16 2.14 -13.53
C ILE A 137 10.72 2.31 -13.03
N LEU A 138 10.49 2.41 -11.71
CA LEU A 138 9.16 2.70 -11.16
C LEU A 138 8.56 3.97 -11.78
N TYR A 139 9.33 5.05 -11.81
CA TYR A 139 8.93 6.32 -12.44
C TYR A 139 8.78 6.22 -13.97
N ARG A 140 9.60 5.39 -14.65
CA ARG A 140 9.43 5.11 -16.09
C ARG A 140 8.09 4.42 -16.41
N PHE A 141 7.51 3.67 -15.49
CA PHE A 141 6.20 3.02 -15.65
C PHE A 141 5.02 3.88 -15.18
N CYS A 142 5.22 4.70 -14.15
CA CYS A 142 4.18 5.58 -13.61
C CYS A 142 4.80 6.75 -12.85
N ASP A 143 4.41 7.98 -13.22
CA ASP A 143 4.88 9.22 -12.61
C ASP A 143 4.01 9.63 -11.40
N GLY A 144 3.75 8.70 -10.49
CA GLY A 144 2.91 8.96 -9.32
C GLY A 144 1.46 9.32 -9.67
N GLN A 145 0.83 10.11 -8.80
CA GLN A 145 -0.57 10.50 -8.86
C GLN A 145 -0.77 11.99 -9.13
N GLU A 146 -1.78 12.31 -9.93
CA GLU A 146 -2.29 13.67 -10.08
C GLU A 146 -2.88 14.16 -8.75
N LEU A 147 -2.24 15.14 -8.13
CA LEU A 147 -2.74 15.79 -6.92
C LEU A 147 -3.79 16.84 -7.32
N LYS A 148 -5.07 16.45 -7.36
CA LYS A 148 -6.15 17.41 -7.55
C LYS A 148 -6.29 18.28 -6.29
N ALA A 149 -6.00 19.57 -6.42
CA ALA A 149 -6.45 20.55 -5.45
C ALA A 149 -7.98 20.66 -5.58
N GLU A 150 -8.74 20.00 -4.71
CA GLU A 150 -10.19 20.21 -4.64
C GLU A 150 -10.47 21.63 -4.13
N LYS A 151 -10.50 22.59 -5.05
CA LYS A 151 -11.09 23.92 -4.83
C LYS A 151 -12.50 23.93 -5.43
N SER A 152 -13.42 23.10 -4.96
CA SER A 152 -14.87 23.31 -5.20
C SER A 152 -15.77 22.25 -4.55
N SER A 153 -15.90 22.27 -3.23
CA SER A 153 -17.16 22.09 -2.48
C SER A 153 -16.81 22.29 -1.01
N GLY A 154 -17.71 22.82 -0.18
CA GLY A 154 -17.42 23.24 1.21
C GLY A 154 -17.09 22.12 2.21
N SER A 155 -16.48 21.02 1.77
CA SER A 155 -15.86 20.01 2.62
C SER A 155 -14.35 20.30 2.70
N ALA A 156 -13.85 20.55 3.90
CA ALA A 156 -12.43 20.86 4.15
C ALA A 156 -11.47 19.67 3.94
N GLY A 157 -11.93 18.52 3.44
CA GLY A 157 -11.09 17.33 3.24
C GLY A 157 -10.40 17.31 1.89
N GLY A 158 -9.07 17.16 1.87
CA GLY A 158 -8.32 16.82 0.65
C GLY A 158 -8.78 15.50 0.01
N SER A 159 -8.38 15.26 -1.24
CA SER A 159 -8.74 14.03 -1.96
C SER A 159 -8.32 12.78 -1.17
N LEU A 160 -9.19 11.76 -1.11
CA LEU A 160 -8.92 10.48 -0.43
C LEU A 160 -8.52 9.35 -1.40
N LEU A 161 -8.07 9.72 -2.60
CA LEU A 161 -7.69 8.81 -3.69
C LEU A 161 -6.22 8.36 -3.64
N GLY A 162 -5.52 8.57 -2.53
CA GLY A 162 -4.12 8.19 -2.34
C GLY A 162 -3.92 6.70 -2.56
N LEU A 163 -2.96 6.37 -3.44
CA LEU A 163 -2.63 5.01 -3.87
C LEU A 163 -2.23 4.11 -2.69
N ILE A 164 -1.57 4.71 -1.70
CA ILE A 164 -1.07 4.00 -0.52
C ILE A 164 -2.18 3.88 0.55
N GLY A 165 -3.19 4.74 0.50
CA GLY A 165 -4.28 4.76 1.47
C GLY A 165 -3.92 5.48 2.76
N GLY A 166 -4.68 5.22 3.81
CA GLY A 166 -4.42 5.81 5.11
C GLY A 166 -5.40 5.40 6.20
N TYR A 167 -5.57 6.29 7.17
CA TYR A 167 -6.39 6.09 8.36
C TYR A 167 -6.84 7.45 8.90
N SER A 168 -7.92 7.46 9.69
CA SER A 168 -8.41 8.65 10.37
C SER A 168 -8.68 8.34 11.83
N PHE A 169 -8.63 9.36 12.69
CA PHE A 169 -9.14 9.28 14.06
C PHE A 169 -9.28 10.71 14.60
N TYR A 170 -10.38 11.01 15.29
CA TYR A 170 -10.70 12.39 15.71
C TYR A 170 -10.61 13.39 14.54
N THR A 171 -9.69 14.36 14.62
CA THR A 171 -9.40 15.34 13.56
C THR A 171 -8.18 14.97 12.73
N HIS A 172 -7.51 13.86 13.05
CA HIS A 172 -6.36 13.36 12.31
C HIS A 172 -6.85 12.59 11.08
N LEU A 173 -6.31 12.96 9.93
CA LEU A 173 -6.62 12.30 8.67
C LEU A 173 -5.35 12.24 7.84
N VAL A 174 -4.95 11.03 7.48
CA VAL A 174 -3.84 10.76 6.56
C VAL A 174 -4.38 9.95 5.40
N ASN A 175 -4.00 10.36 4.19
CA ASN A 175 -4.19 9.62 2.95
C ASN A 175 -2.99 9.87 2.03
N VAL A 176 -2.18 8.84 1.79
CA VAL A 176 -0.85 8.97 1.20
C VAL A 176 -0.90 8.76 -0.32
N PHE A 177 -0.35 9.74 -1.03
CA PHE A 177 -0.20 9.76 -2.47
C PHE A 177 1.24 9.44 -2.87
N LEU A 178 1.41 8.68 -3.95
CA LEU A 178 2.71 8.58 -4.60
C LEU A 178 2.96 9.86 -5.41
N LEU A 179 4.03 10.59 -5.12
CA LEU A 179 4.29 11.90 -5.73
C LEU A 179 4.83 11.77 -7.15
N PRO A 180 4.30 12.56 -8.09
CA PRO A 180 4.93 12.80 -9.37
C PRO A 180 6.33 13.37 -9.20
N LEU A 181 7.24 13.08 -10.13
CA LEU A 181 8.66 13.40 -9.96
C LEU A 181 8.92 14.91 -9.83
N ASN A 182 8.12 15.75 -10.50
CA ASN A 182 8.18 17.20 -10.33
C ASN A 182 7.77 17.64 -8.91
N GLU A 183 6.70 17.07 -8.36
CA GLU A 183 6.25 17.33 -6.99
C GLU A 183 7.26 16.80 -5.96
N ALA A 184 7.83 15.62 -6.20
CA ALA A 184 8.90 15.06 -5.39
C ALA A 184 10.09 16.04 -5.29
N VAL A 185 10.51 16.64 -6.42
CA VAL A 185 11.57 17.65 -6.44
C VAL A 185 11.20 18.92 -5.67
N LEU A 186 9.97 19.42 -5.82
CA LEU A 186 9.49 20.62 -5.13
C LEU A 186 9.44 20.39 -3.62
N ASN A 187 8.82 19.30 -3.17
CA ASN A 187 8.69 18.95 -1.76
C ASN A 187 10.04 18.68 -1.11
N THR A 188 10.94 17.98 -1.80
CA THR A 188 12.32 17.77 -1.31
C THR A 188 13.01 19.11 -1.04
N LYS A 189 12.93 20.07 -1.97
CA LYS A 189 13.55 21.38 -1.77
C LYS A 189 12.91 22.20 -0.64
N ALA A 190 11.58 22.11 -0.48
CA ALA A 190 10.86 22.82 0.56
C ALA A 190 11.22 22.26 1.95
N ILE A 191 11.10 20.94 2.12
CA ILE A 191 11.28 20.28 3.41
C ILE A 191 12.75 20.30 3.83
N MET A 192 13.70 19.99 2.93
CA MET A 192 15.13 19.98 3.28
C MET A 192 15.64 21.35 3.77
N ARG A 193 14.99 22.45 3.37
CA ARG A 193 15.28 23.79 3.91
C ARG A 193 14.76 23.98 5.33
N GLN A 194 13.65 23.34 5.68
CA GLN A 194 13.00 23.46 6.98
C GLN A 194 13.67 22.59 8.05
N ILE A 195 13.98 21.33 7.72
CA ILE A 195 14.46 20.32 8.69
C ILE A 195 15.97 20.40 8.98
N GLY A 196 16.69 21.39 8.42
CA GLY A 196 18.11 21.58 8.68
C GLY A 196 19.04 20.45 8.17
N LEU A 197 18.53 19.48 7.40
CA LEU A 197 19.34 18.43 6.82
C LEU A 197 20.41 19.03 5.88
N SER A 198 21.62 18.47 5.95
CA SER A 198 22.76 18.95 5.17
C SER A 198 22.44 18.94 3.68
N SER A 199 22.91 19.93 2.92
CA SER A 199 22.86 19.90 1.44
C SER A 199 23.57 18.70 0.80
N ARG A 200 24.29 17.90 1.61
CA ARG A 200 24.89 16.62 1.22
C ARG A 200 23.91 15.43 1.30
N SER A 201 22.82 15.54 2.05
CA SER A 201 21.85 14.46 2.20
C SER A 201 21.21 14.13 0.85
N LYS A 202 21.11 12.84 0.54
CA LYS A 202 20.64 12.35 -0.75
C LYS A 202 19.19 11.85 -0.68
N TYR A 203 18.35 12.56 0.06
CA TYR A 203 16.94 12.23 0.19
C TYR A 203 16.10 12.85 -0.92
N ILE A 204 15.05 12.13 -1.32
CA ILE A 204 13.97 12.64 -2.16
C ILE A 204 12.63 12.25 -1.52
N VAL A 205 11.68 13.19 -1.47
CA VAL A 205 10.32 12.93 -0.99
C VAL A 205 9.53 12.25 -2.09
N VAL A 206 9.16 10.97 -1.92
CA VAL A 206 8.53 10.16 -2.97
C VAL A 206 7.04 9.93 -2.76
N ALA A 207 6.57 10.03 -1.52
CA ALA A 207 5.16 9.91 -1.19
C ALA A 207 4.82 10.90 -0.06
N ALA A 208 3.59 11.40 -0.06
CA ALA A 208 3.15 12.31 0.99
C ALA A 208 1.63 12.28 1.17
N SER A 209 1.19 12.71 2.36
CA SER A 209 -0.18 13.10 2.63
C SER A 209 -0.24 14.60 2.89
N TYR A 210 -1.20 15.27 2.23
CA TYR A 210 -1.52 16.69 2.40
C TYR A 210 -2.98 16.88 2.84
N THR A 211 -3.55 15.90 3.53
CA THR A 211 -4.86 16.03 4.17
C THR A 211 -4.74 16.90 5.43
N GLU A 212 -5.64 16.76 6.40
CA GLU A 212 -5.56 17.52 7.67
C GLU A 212 -4.24 17.29 8.44
N SER A 213 -3.51 16.23 8.11
CA SER A 213 -2.27 15.86 8.76
C SER A 213 -1.19 15.56 7.73
N GLU A 214 -0.05 16.24 7.86
CA GLU A 214 1.08 16.05 6.96
C GLU A 214 1.83 14.76 7.31
N LYS A 215 2.21 14.02 6.28
CA LYS A 215 3.03 12.82 6.41
C LYS A 215 3.93 12.70 5.18
N PHE A 216 5.23 12.50 5.38
CA PHE A 216 6.21 12.52 4.29
C PHE A 216 7.09 11.28 4.29
N PHE A 217 7.34 10.74 3.09
CA PHE A 217 8.20 9.60 2.86
C PHE A 217 9.44 9.98 2.06
N PHE A 218 10.61 9.67 2.60
CA PHE A 218 11.93 10.05 2.09
C PHE A 218 12.69 8.82 1.62
N LEU A 219 12.99 8.74 0.33
CA LEU A 219 13.91 7.76 -0.21
C LEU A 219 15.35 8.29 -0.07
N ASP A 220 16.19 7.57 0.67
CA ASP A 220 17.63 7.76 0.65
C ASP A 220 18.20 7.18 -0.64
N CYS A 221 18.63 8.05 -1.54
CA CYS A 221 19.19 7.64 -2.82
C CYS A 221 20.57 6.97 -2.70
N THR A 222 21.22 7.05 -1.54
CA THR A 222 22.52 6.40 -1.30
C THR A 222 22.34 4.95 -0.91
N THR A 223 21.49 4.69 0.08
CA THR A 223 21.26 3.36 0.64
C THR A 223 20.12 2.63 -0.07
N GLY A 224 19.19 3.36 -0.68
CA GLY A 224 17.93 2.85 -1.22
C GLY A 224 16.85 2.61 -0.17
N GLN A 225 17.05 3.03 1.07
CA GLN A 225 16.05 2.90 2.13
C GLN A 225 14.98 3.99 2.03
N LEU A 226 13.73 3.62 2.32
CA LEU A 226 12.59 4.51 2.45
C LEU A 226 12.36 4.80 3.92
N HIS A 227 12.15 6.06 4.27
CA HIS A 227 11.88 6.47 5.63
C HIS A 227 10.60 7.30 5.69
N VAL A 228 9.93 7.29 6.84
CA VAL A 228 8.79 8.16 7.13
C VAL A 228 9.16 9.13 8.26
N GLY A 229 8.74 10.38 8.13
CA GLY A 229 8.96 11.39 9.17
C GLY A 229 8.14 11.15 10.44
N THR A 230 8.71 11.49 11.60
CA THR A 230 8.01 11.46 12.89
C THR A 230 7.52 12.85 13.30
N VAL A 231 6.97 12.97 14.51
CA VAL A 231 6.57 14.28 15.07
C VAL A 231 7.78 15.22 15.20
N ASN A 232 8.98 14.66 15.35
CA ASN A 232 10.24 15.39 15.51
C ASN A 232 10.95 15.63 14.17
N LEU A 233 10.31 15.37 13.03
CA LEU A 233 10.90 15.62 11.70
C LEU A 233 11.32 17.08 11.53
N GLY A 234 10.48 18.02 11.94
CA GLY A 234 10.71 19.46 11.77
C GLY A 234 11.87 20.01 12.61
N THR A 235 12.12 19.43 13.78
CA THR A 235 13.08 19.91 14.77
C THR A 235 14.40 19.14 14.75
N GLU A 236 14.34 17.82 14.58
CA GLU A 236 15.49 16.92 14.70
C GLU A 236 15.79 16.16 13.40
N GLY A 237 14.91 16.25 12.40
CA GLY A 237 15.01 15.44 11.17
C GLY A 237 14.79 13.96 11.44
N GLU A 238 14.08 13.61 12.53
CA GLU A 238 13.84 12.23 12.92
C GLU A 238 12.93 11.51 11.90
N MET A 239 13.36 10.30 11.52
CA MET A 239 12.66 9.45 10.57
C MET A 239 12.80 7.97 10.94
N ILE A 240 11.83 7.15 10.55
CA ILE A 240 11.79 5.70 10.81
C ILE A 240 11.90 4.95 9.48
N PRO A 241 12.71 3.88 9.36
CA PRO A 241 12.77 3.07 8.14
C PRO A 241 11.43 2.34 7.90
N CYS A 242 10.97 2.36 6.64
CA CYS A 242 9.70 1.78 6.24
C CYS A 242 9.78 0.32 5.79
N VAL A 243 10.99 -0.21 5.61
CA VAL A 243 11.25 -1.55 5.06
C VAL A 243 12.44 -2.19 5.80
N PRO A 244 12.49 -3.52 6.01
CA PRO A 244 13.63 -4.16 6.66
C PRO A 244 14.94 -3.95 5.89
N ASN A 245 15.96 -3.36 6.55
CA ASN A 245 17.26 -3.04 5.95
C ASN A 245 17.94 -4.24 5.28
N ALA A 246 17.76 -5.45 5.83
CA ALA A 246 18.38 -6.67 5.33
C ALA A 246 17.89 -7.08 3.92
N LEU A 247 16.77 -6.52 3.46
CA LEU A 247 16.21 -6.80 2.14
C LEU A 247 16.76 -5.85 1.06
N ILE A 248 17.47 -4.79 1.41
CA ILE A 248 17.93 -3.78 0.45
C ILE A 248 19.32 -4.17 -0.06
N SER A 249 19.50 -4.20 -1.39
CA SER A 249 20.73 -4.66 -2.00
C SER A 249 21.03 -3.99 -3.34
N SER A 250 22.31 -3.69 -3.57
CA SER A 250 22.90 -3.38 -4.88
C SER A 250 22.16 -2.32 -5.71
N VAL A 251 21.67 -1.25 -5.08
CA VAL A 251 20.71 -0.30 -5.67
C VAL A 251 21.21 0.52 -6.87
N HIS A 252 22.54 0.57 -7.07
CA HIS A 252 23.21 1.30 -8.16
C HIS A 252 24.03 0.42 -9.12
N ASP A 253 24.15 -0.88 -8.82
CA ASP A 253 24.95 -1.80 -9.64
C ASP A 253 24.12 -2.26 -10.83
N SER A 254 24.53 -1.92 -12.05
CA SER A 254 23.85 -2.35 -13.28
C SER A 254 24.18 -3.79 -13.70
N ASN A 255 25.20 -4.40 -13.09
CA ASN A 255 25.69 -5.72 -13.48
C ASN A 255 25.24 -6.83 -12.52
N GLY A 256 24.61 -6.49 -11.40
CA GLY A 256 24.03 -7.46 -10.48
C GLY A 256 22.67 -8.01 -10.97
N ASP A 257 22.22 -9.12 -10.37
CA ASP A 257 20.93 -9.72 -10.67
C ASP A 257 19.88 -9.49 -9.56
N GLN A 258 20.23 -8.73 -8.51
CA GLN A 258 19.44 -8.56 -7.28
C GLN A 258 19.37 -7.10 -6.81
N GLN A 259 19.11 -6.16 -7.73
CA GLN A 259 18.86 -4.77 -7.34
C GLN A 259 17.50 -4.68 -6.65
N GLN A 260 17.50 -4.14 -5.43
CA GLN A 260 16.32 -4.03 -4.62
C GLN A 260 16.45 -2.82 -3.71
N ASP A 261 15.61 -1.80 -3.96
CA ASP A 261 15.44 -0.67 -3.06
C ASP A 261 14.15 -0.83 -2.25
N ALA A 262 14.02 -0.02 -1.20
CA ALA A 262 12.85 -0.04 -0.34
C ALA A 262 11.59 0.43 -1.06
N MET A 263 11.68 1.31 -2.06
CA MET A 263 10.51 1.83 -2.77
C MET A 263 9.80 0.73 -3.56
N LEU A 264 10.55 -0.11 -4.27
CA LEU A 264 9.98 -1.27 -4.97
C LEU A 264 9.39 -2.28 -3.98
N LEU A 265 10.11 -2.61 -2.91
CA LEU A 265 9.63 -3.54 -1.89
C LEU A 265 8.34 -3.07 -1.23
N TRP A 266 8.29 -1.78 -0.90
CA TRP A 266 7.13 -1.14 -0.28
C TRP A 266 5.89 -1.25 -1.16
N LEU A 267 6.01 -0.97 -2.46
CA LEU A 267 4.91 -1.10 -3.41
C LEU A 267 4.52 -2.57 -3.67
N GLU A 268 5.48 -3.50 -3.72
CA GLU A 268 5.20 -4.93 -3.86
C GLU A 268 4.44 -5.50 -2.66
N GLU A 269 4.81 -5.08 -1.45
CA GLU A 269 4.10 -5.45 -0.22
C GLU A 269 2.71 -4.81 -0.17
N HIS A 270 2.57 -3.54 -0.57
CA HIS A 270 1.25 -2.89 -0.66
C HIS A 270 0.31 -3.64 -1.61
N ALA A 271 0.79 -3.98 -2.80
CA ALA A 271 0.04 -4.78 -3.78
C ALA A 271 -0.38 -6.13 -3.20
N ARG A 272 0.53 -6.82 -2.48
CA ARG A 272 0.24 -8.09 -1.82
C ARG A 272 -0.86 -7.96 -0.77
N ARG A 273 -0.84 -6.89 0.05
CA ARG A 273 -1.86 -6.64 1.09
C ARG A 273 -3.23 -6.31 0.51
N LEU A 274 -3.27 -5.64 -0.64
CA LEU A 274 -4.51 -5.36 -1.36
C LEU A 274 -5.10 -6.64 -1.98
N GLU A 275 -4.27 -7.44 -2.66
CA GLU A 275 -4.71 -8.67 -3.35
C GLU A 275 -5.17 -9.77 -2.40
N ASN A 276 -4.51 -9.93 -1.25
CA ASN A 276 -4.89 -10.94 -0.27
C ASN A 276 -6.01 -10.48 0.69
N GLY A 277 -6.49 -9.24 0.54
CA GLY A 277 -7.55 -8.67 1.38
C GLY A 277 -7.11 -8.31 2.79
N MET A 278 -5.81 -8.25 3.09
CA MET A 278 -5.32 -7.74 4.38
C MET A 278 -5.75 -6.29 4.60
N ILE A 279 -5.76 -5.48 3.55
CA ILE A 279 -6.33 -4.12 3.55
C ILE A 279 -7.38 -4.01 2.44
N LYS A 280 -8.40 -3.17 2.64
CA LYS A 280 -9.55 -3.06 1.73
C LYS A 280 -10.00 -1.61 1.57
N LEU A 281 -10.83 -1.37 0.56
CA LEU A 281 -11.57 -0.12 0.45
C LEU A 281 -12.59 0.00 1.58
N ARG A 282 -12.64 1.18 2.18
CA ARG A 282 -13.72 1.58 3.08
C ARG A 282 -14.42 2.79 2.51
N GLU A 283 -15.75 2.80 2.66
CA GLU A 283 -16.59 3.93 2.33
C GLU A 283 -17.03 4.63 3.61
N GLU A 284 -16.69 5.89 3.75
CA GLU A 284 -17.12 6.73 4.85
C GLU A 284 -17.76 8.00 4.28
N ARG A 285 -19.01 8.29 4.70
CA ARG A 285 -19.78 9.48 4.26
C ARG A 285 -19.84 9.67 2.73
N GLY A 286 -19.85 8.57 1.97
CA GLY A 286 -19.89 8.57 0.50
C GLY A 286 -18.53 8.74 -0.17
N THR A 287 -17.44 8.82 0.59
CA THR A 287 -16.07 8.85 0.06
C THR A 287 -15.39 7.51 0.30
N ARG A 288 -14.83 6.94 -0.76
CA ARG A 288 -14.08 5.69 -0.70
C ARG A 288 -12.59 5.97 -0.56
N SER A 289 -11.90 5.17 0.24
CA SER A 289 -10.44 5.23 0.39
C SER A 289 -9.89 3.85 0.77
N ILE A 290 -8.61 3.61 0.47
CA ILE A 290 -7.91 2.42 0.95
C ILE A 290 -7.65 2.61 2.45
N SER A 291 -8.26 1.75 3.27
CA SER A 291 -8.05 1.75 4.72
C SER A 291 -6.87 0.86 5.07
N LEU A 292 -5.89 1.40 5.79
CA LEU A 292 -4.71 0.63 6.21
C LEU A 292 -4.97 -0.29 7.41
N PHE A 293 -6.14 -0.21 8.03
CA PHE A 293 -6.51 -1.12 9.11
C PHE A 293 -6.61 -2.56 8.60
N PRO A 294 -5.90 -3.51 9.21
CA PRO A 294 -5.98 -4.91 8.83
C PRO A 294 -7.41 -5.44 8.93
N GLU A 295 -7.81 -6.27 7.97
CA GLU A 295 -9.12 -6.90 7.89
C GLU A 295 -9.08 -8.39 8.26
N GLU A 296 -7.91 -9.02 8.21
CA GLU A 296 -7.73 -10.47 8.38
C GLU A 296 -6.82 -10.81 9.59
N PRO A 297 -6.97 -11.98 10.21
CA PRO A 297 -6.05 -12.48 11.24
C PRO A 297 -4.59 -12.60 10.74
N PRO A 298 -3.59 -12.56 11.63
CA PRO A 298 -3.69 -12.39 13.09
C PRO A 298 -3.83 -10.92 13.54
N PHE A 299 -3.84 -9.96 12.62
CA PHE A 299 -3.82 -8.53 12.94
C PHE A 299 -5.21 -7.90 13.08
N CYS A 300 -6.26 -8.64 12.73
CA CYS A 300 -7.66 -8.29 13.00
C CYS A 300 -8.30 -9.39 13.85
N SER A 301 -8.72 -9.06 15.06
CA SER A 301 -9.50 -9.96 15.90
C SER A 301 -10.98 -9.90 15.52
N THR A 302 -11.73 -10.95 15.84
CA THR A 302 -13.18 -10.99 15.68
C THR A 302 -13.79 -11.79 16.82
N ALA A 303 -14.76 -11.19 17.52
CA ALA A 303 -15.57 -11.83 18.54
C ALA A 303 -17.05 -11.70 18.18
N ILE A 304 -17.84 -12.71 18.53
CA ILE A 304 -19.30 -12.68 18.41
C ILE A 304 -19.87 -13.08 19.77
N THR A 305 -20.57 -12.15 20.40
CA THR A 305 -21.20 -12.36 21.72
C THR A 305 -22.67 -12.00 21.62
N ASN A 306 -23.55 -12.94 21.92
CA ASN A 306 -25.00 -12.75 21.88
C ASN A 306 -25.51 -12.10 20.58
N GLY A 307 -24.91 -12.41 19.43
CA GLY A 307 -25.30 -11.87 18.12
C GLY A 307 -24.64 -10.54 17.74
N VAL A 308 -23.93 -9.87 18.65
CA VAL A 308 -23.12 -8.69 18.31
C VAL A 308 -21.74 -9.16 17.85
N LYS A 309 -21.36 -8.81 16.62
CA LYS A 309 -20.05 -9.06 16.05
C LYS A 309 -19.17 -7.83 16.24
N VAL A 310 -18.01 -8.00 16.85
CA VAL A 310 -16.97 -6.97 16.99
C VAL A 310 -15.72 -7.43 16.26
N ARG A 311 -15.22 -6.60 15.35
CA ARG A 311 -13.91 -6.77 14.72
C ARG A 311 -13.01 -5.62 15.13
N ALA A 312 -11.76 -5.91 15.45
CA ALA A 312 -10.83 -4.89 15.93
C ALA A 312 -9.44 -5.10 15.33
N SER A 313 -8.81 -4.02 14.90
CA SER A 313 -7.44 -4.01 14.39
C SER A 313 -6.79 -2.66 14.63
N ALA A 314 -5.46 -2.60 14.52
CA ALA A 314 -4.69 -1.39 14.73
C ALA A 314 -3.62 -1.17 13.67
N VAL A 315 -3.18 0.07 13.57
CA VAL A 315 -2.08 0.54 12.71
C VAL A 315 -1.13 1.42 13.52
N PHE A 316 0.15 1.36 13.17
CA PHE A 316 1.14 2.28 13.71
C PHE A 316 1.01 3.66 13.04
N VAL A 317 1.13 4.73 13.82
CA VAL A 317 0.99 6.13 13.40
C VAL A 317 2.37 6.81 13.50
N PRO A 318 3.25 6.66 12.49
CA PRO A 318 4.64 7.09 12.56
C PRO A 318 4.79 8.61 12.72
N GLU A 319 3.91 9.41 12.13
CA GLU A 319 3.94 10.87 12.23
C GLU A 319 3.68 11.38 13.66
N PHE A 320 3.15 10.54 14.55
CA PHE A 320 2.96 10.82 15.98
C PHE A 320 3.92 10.03 16.87
N ALA A 321 4.88 9.30 16.30
CA ALA A 321 5.92 8.65 17.08
C ALA A 321 6.91 9.70 17.61
N ASP A 322 7.33 9.53 18.86
CA ASP A 322 8.26 10.41 19.56
C ASP A 322 9.33 9.51 20.21
N LEU A 323 10.28 9.01 19.40
CA LEU A 323 11.22 7.97 19.83
C LEU A 323 12.08 8.34 21.05
N PRO A 324 12.46 9.62 21.28
CA PRO A 324 13.14 10.05 22.49
C PRO A 324 12.27 9.96 23.75
N ASN A 325 10.95 9.92 23.62
CA ASN A 325 10.02 9.96 24.74
C ASN A 325 9.74 8.57 25.33
N GLU A 326 10.42 8.25 26.42
CA GLU A 326 10.33 6.96 27.11
C GLU A 326 8.91 6.48 27.49
N ARG A 327 7.91 7.36 27.56
CA ARG A 327 6.54 6.99 27.95
C ARG A 327 5.57 6.89 26.78
N ARG A 328 5.87 7.52 25.65
CA ARG A 328 4.94 7.65 24.50
C ARG A 328 5.66 7.50 23.16
N LYS A 329 6.63 6.56 23.09
CA LYS A 329 7.47 6.35 21.91
C LYS A 329 6.65 6.05 20.66
N TYR A 330 5.64 5.21 20.79
CA TYR A 330 4.85 4.71 19.68
C TYR A 330 3.41 5.16 19.84
N THR A 331 2.80 5.63 18.76
CA THR A 331 1.36 5.88 18.72
C THR A 331 0.71 4.87 17.80
N PHE A 332 -0.37 4.23 18.28
CA PHE A 332 -1.18 3.33 17.48
C PHE A 332 -2.60 3.88 17.35
N SER A 333 -3.15 3.82 16.15
CA SER A 333 -4.58 4.01 15.93
C SER A 333 -5.24 2.64 15.87
N TYR A 334 -6.42 2.50 16.46
CA TYR A 334 -7.23 1.28 16.43
C TYR A 334 -8.61 1.58 15.85
N SER A 335 -9.13 0.61 15.10
CA SER A 335 -10.41 0.68 14.42
C SER A 335 -11.30 -0.45 14.93
N ILE A 336 -12.45 -0.08 15.48
CA ILE A 336 -13.47 -1.00 16.00
C ILE A 336 -14.67 -0.99 15.07
N ARG A 337 -15.05 -2.16 14.59
CA ARG A 337 -16.16 -2.36 13.66
C ARG A 337 -17.19 -3.27 14.31
N MET A 338 -18.40 -2.76 14.49
CA MET A 338 -19.50 -3.46 15.19
C MET A 338 -20.68 -3.67 14.25
N SER A 339 -21.26 -4.86 14.28
CA SER A 339 -22.53 -5.15 13.62
C SER A 339 -23.39 -6.09 14.46
N LEU A 340 -24.69 -6.05 14.21
CA LEU A 340 -25.62 -7.04 14.73
C LEU A 340 -25.90 -8.06 13.63
N LEU A 341 -25.75 -9.35 13.96
CA LEU A 341 -26.06 -10.44 13.04
C LEU A 341 -27.55 -10.40 12.63
N ARG A 342 -27.88 -11.06 11.51
CA ARG A 342 -29.24 -11.03 10.93
C ARG A 342 -30.30 -11.57 11.87
N GLU A 343 -29.91 -12.49 12.75
CA GLU A 343 -30.76 -13.12 13.76
C GLU A 343 -31.07 -12.20 14.94
N GLY A 344 -30.41 -11.04 15.04
CA GLY A 344 -30.50 -10.14 16.19
C GLY A 344 -29.61 -10.58 17.34
N CYS A 345 -29.89 -10.05 18.54
CA CYS A 345 -29.21 -10.46 19.77
C CYS A 345 -30.09 -11.33 20.64
N VAL A 346 -29.50 -12.27 21.37
CA VAL A 346 -30.24 -13.21 22.23
C VAL A 346 -29.73 -13.09 23.66
N ILE A 347 -30.57 -12.57 24.55
CA ILE A 347 -30.23 -12.37 25.97
C ILE A 347 -31.14 -13.27 26.81
N ASN A 348 -30.54 -14.18 27.58
CA ASN A 348 -31.27 -15.16 28.41
C ASN A 348 -32.34 -15.95 27.62
N GLY A 349 -32.03 -16.30 26.36
CA GLY A 349 -32.94 -17.03 25.48
C GLY A 349 -34.03 -16.17 24.81
N ILE A 350 -34.08 -14.87 25.08
CA ILE A 350 -35.04 -13.94 24.48
C ILE A 350 -34.36 -13.21 23.30
N PRO A 351 -34.91 -13.29 22.08
CA PRO A 351 -34.36 -12.58 20.92
C PRO A 351 -34.80 -11.11 20.89
N PHE A 352 -33.91 -10.24 20.44
CA PHE A 352 -34.15 -8.82 20.25
C PHE A 352 -33.61 -8.38 18.88
N SER A 353 -34.38 -7.55 18.18
CA SER A 353 -34.04 -7.03 16.86
C SER A 353 -33.24 -5.73 16.89
N SER A 354 -32.67 -5.37 18.05
CA SER A 354 -31.77 -4.23 18.20
C SER A 354 -31.07 -4.26 19.55
N CYS A 355 -29.90 -3.64 19.62
CA CYS A 355 -29.24 -3.32 20.88
C CYS A 355 -28.44 -2.03 20.75
N GLN A 356 -28.32 -1.28 21.84
CA GLN A 356 -27.60 0.00 21.87
C GLN A 356 -26.44 -0.06 22.86
N LEU A 357 -25.27 0.38 22.41
CA LEU A 357 -24.07 0.47 23.23
C LEU A 357 -24.28 1.47 24.36
N GLN A 358 -23.86 1.12 25.57
CA GLN A 358 -23.89 1.97 26.76
C GLN A 358 -22.48 2.29 27.27
N TRP A 359 -21.66 1.27 27.51
CA TRP A 359 -20.33 1.40 28.12
C TRP A 359 -19.26 0.70 27.29
N ARG A 360 -18.01 1.13 27.47
CA ARG A 360 -16.81 0.44 27.04
C ARG A 360 -15.90 0.18 28.24
N HIS A 361 -15.29 -0.98 28.26
CA HIS A 361 -14.18 -1.33 29.14
C HIS A 361 -12.99 -1.75 28.27
N TRP A 362 -11.86 -1.10 28.44
CA TRP A 362 -10.63 -1.38 27.70
C TRP A 362 -9.48 -1.69 28.64
N ILE A 363 -8.75 -2.75 28.34
CA ILE A 363 -7.49 -3.09 28.97
C ILE A 363 -6.41 -2.99 27.88
N ILE A 364 -5.48 -2.06 28.06
CA ILE A 364 -4.39 -1.80 27.12
C ILE A 364 -3.10 -2.33 27.75
N HIS A 365 -2.40 -3.18 27.01
CA HIS A 365 -1.15 -3.80 27.43
C HIS A 365 0.05 -3.26 26.65
N ALA A 366 1.15 -3.04 27.36
CA ALA A 366 2.49 -2.77 26.81
C ALA A 366 3.42 -3.92 27.23
N ASN A 367 3.97 -4.70 26.29
CA ASN A 367 4.75 -5.92 26.57
C ASN A 367 4.09 -6.83 27.64
N ASP A 368 2.82 -7.17 27.46
CA ASP A 368 2.00 -8.02 28.36
C ASP A 368 1.77 -7.45 29.78
N ARG A 369 2.09 -6.17 30.02
CA ARG A 369 1.76 -5.46 31.26
C ARG A 369 0.60 -4.52 31.02
N VAL A 370 -0.36 -4.49 31.93
CA VAL A 370 -1.47 -3.53 31.90
C VAL A 370 -0.89 -2.11 32.04
N GLU A 371 -0.99 -1.35 30.96
CA GLU A 371 -0.62 0.07 30.87
C GLU A 371 -1.81 0.97 31.23
N SER A 372 -3.02 0.56 30.84
CA SER A 372 -4.24 1.32 31.08
C SER A 372 -5.45 0.41 31.23
N ASP A 373 -6.35 0.78 32.15
CA ASP A 373 -7.65 0.17 32.37
C ASP A 373 -8.71 1.29 32.35
N VAL A 374 -9.53 1.32 31.30
CA VAL A 374 -10.47 2.41 31.02
C VAL A 374 -11.89 1.87 31.02
N ASN A 375 -12.71 2.32 31.96
CA ASN A 375 -14.14 2.01 32.01
C ASN A 375 -14.95 3.31 31.93
N ALA A 376 -15.73 3.48 30.85
CA ALA A 376 -16.45 4.72 30.59
C ALA A 376 -17.66 4.53 29.67
N GLU A 377 -18.63 5.45 29.75
CA GLU A 377 -19.78 5.50 28.85
C GLU A 377 -19.37 5.83 27.41
N ALA A 378 -20.20 5.40 26.46
CA ALA A 378 -20.09 5.67 25.03
C ALA A 378 -18.82 5.13 24.36
N VAL A 379 -18.74 5.32 23.05
CA VAL A 379 -17.51 5.24 22.25
C VAL A 379 -17.38 6.54 21.49
N ILE A 380 -16.26 7.26 21.62
CA ILE A 380 -16.05 8.58 21.00
C ILE A 380 -17.20 9.58 21.17
N GLY A 381 -17.92 9.52 22.31
CA GLY A 381 -19.10 10.35 22.58
C GLY A 381 -20.39 9.90 21.91
N GLN A 382 -20.39 8.72 21.27
CA GLN A 382 -21.53 8.13 20.57
C GLN A 382 -22.04 6.87 21.27
N TYR A 383 -23.35 6.63 21.16
CA TYR A 383 -24.05 5.45 21.67
C TYR A 383 -24.70 4.71 20.49
N PRO A 384 -23.92 3.97 19.68
CA PRO A 384 -24.42 3.33 18.46
C PRO A 384 -25.55 2.35 18.76
N LEU A 385 -26.65 2.50 18.01
CA LEU A 385 -27.72 1.53 17.93
C LEU A 385 -27.42 0.58 16.78
N LEU A 386 -27.35 -0.72 17.07
CA LEU A 386 -27.12 -1.74 16.07
C LEU A 386 -28.44 -2.42 15.71
N LEU A 387 -28.69 -2.55 14.41
CA LEU A 387 -29.85 -3.21 13.83
C LEU A 387 -29.39 -4.39 12.94
N PRO A 388 -30.13 -5.50 12.89
CA PRO A 388 -29.76 -6.66 12.09
C PRO A 388 -29.61 -6.32 10.62
N GLY A 389 -28.47 -6.67 10.03
CA GLY A 389 -28.21 -6.51 8.60
C GLY A 389 -27.90 -5.07 8.14
N GLU A 390 -27.83 -4.09 9.04
CA GLU A 390 -27.30 -2.77 8.72
C GLU A 390 -25.77 -2.80 8.52
N LYS A 391 -25.24 -1.72 7.90
CA LYS A 391 -23.79 -1.53 7.75
C LYS A 391 -23.12 -1.51 9.13
N GLU A 392 -21.87 -1.97 9.19
CA GLU A 392 -21.08 -1.91 10.42
C GLU A 392 -20.98 -0.46 10.93
N PHE A 393 -21.18 -0.28 12.23
CA PHE A 393 -20.74 0.93 12.91
C PHE A 393 -19.23 0.85 13.08
N VAL A 394 -18.51 1.87 12.59
CA VAL A 394 -17.06 1.92 12.66
C VAL A 394 -16.63 3.17 13.39
N TYR A 395 -15.71 3.02 14.34
CA TYR A 395 -15.04 4.15 14.94
C TYR A 395 -13.55 3.88 15.11
N GLU A 396 -12.79 4.97 15.10
CA GLU A 396 -11.33 4.94 15.16
C GLU A 396 -10.86 5.89 16.27
N SER A 397 -9.85 5.46 17.00
CA SER A 397 -9.27 6.16 18.14
C SER A 397 -7.81 5.76 18.26
N CYS A 398 -7.04 6.41 19.13
CA CYS A 398 -5.61 6.15 19.25
C CYS A 398 -5.18 5.96 20.71
N THR A 399 -4.04 5.29 20.88
CA THR A 399 -3.37 5.17 22.17
C THR A 399 -1.85 5.22 22.00
N PRO A 400 -1.13 6.01 22.81
CA PRO A 400 0.32 5.97 22.87
C PRO A 400 0.79 4.77 23.71
N LEU A 401 1.92 4.19 23.36
CA LEU A 401 2.61 3.14 24.10
C LEU A 401 4.11 3.44 24.25
N PRO A 402 4.73 3.03 25.37
CA PRO A 402 6.18 3.09 25.54
C PRO A 402 6.92 2.00 24.74
N THR A 403 6.23 0.92 24.33
CA THR A 403 6.81 -0.27 23.71
C THR A 403 6.31 -0.46 22.27
N SER A 404 7.13 -1.10 21.43
CA SER A 404 6.77 -1.43 20.05
C SER A 404 5.79 -2.60 19.92
N LEU A 405 5.51 -3.28 21.04
CA LEU A 405 4.58 -4.41 21.16
C LEU A 405 3.61 -4.15 22.31
N GLY A 406 2.35 -4.41 22.05
CA GLY A 406 1.24 -4.30 22.99
C GLY A 406 -0.01 -4.97 22.46
N SER A 407 -1.12 -4.82 23.17
CA SER A 407 -2.42 -5.32 22.73
C SER A 407 -3.54 -4.57 23.43
N ILE A 408 -4.73 -4.60 22.82
CA ILE A 408 -5.96 -4.11 23.44
C ILE A 408 -6.94 -5.26 23.52
N GLU A 409 -7.65 -5.37 24.65
CA GLU A 409 -8.78 -6.26 24.85
C GLU A 409 -9.82 -5.58 25.74
N GLY A 410 -11.01 -6.15 25.85
CA GLY A 410 -12.01 -5.64 26.77
C GLY A 410 -13.42 -6.04 26.39
N SER A 411 -14.38 -5.17 26.68
CA SER A 411 -15.78 -5.44 26.40
C SER A 411 -16.61 -4.17 26.23
N PHE A 412 -17.77 -4.32 25.61
CA PHE A 412 -18.81 -3.30 25.56
C PHE A 412 -20.03 -3.77 26.34
N THR A 413 -20.67 -2.86 27.06
CA THR A 413 -21.99 -3.14 27.63
C THR A 413 -23.06 -2.60 26.69
N PHE A 414 -23.96 -3.46 26.25
CA PHE A 414 -25.12 -3.13 25.43
C PHE A 414 -26.42 -3.31 26.23
N VAL A 415 -27.47 -2.60 25.84
CA VAL A 415 -28.84 -2.87 26.28
C VAL A 415 -29.69 -3.33 25.08
N PRO A 416 -30.59 -4.31 25.25
CA PRO A 416 -31.56 -4.65 24.21
C PRO A 416 -32.52 -3.49 23.94
N GLY A 417 -32.81 -3.21 22.66
CA GLY A 417 -33.60 -2.03 22.29
C GLY A 417 -32.76 -0.75 22.29
N ARG A 418 -33.30 0.32 22.90
CA ARG A 418 -32.66 1.63 23.00
C ARG A 418 -32.34 1.96 24.46
N LEU A 419 -31.32 2.77 24.71
CA LEU A 419 -30.95 3.25 26.05
C LEU A 419 -32.09 3.99 26.75
N VAL A 420 -32.89 4.75 25.99
CA VAL A 420 -34.03 5.50 26.51
C VAL A 420 -35.26 4.64 26.85
N ASP A 421 -35.31 3.42 26.31
CA ASP A 421 -36.40 2.45 26.52
C ASP A 421 -35.84 1.02 26.39
N PRO A 422 -35.05 0.54 27.38
CA PRO A 422 -34.43 -0.78 27.34
C PRO A 422 -35.48 -1.88 27.38
N LYS A 423 -35.33 -2.89 26.52
CA LYS A 423 -36.24 -4.04 26.44
C LYS A 423 -35.78 -5.25 27.26
N GLY A 424 -34.60 -5.17 27.86
CA GLY A 424 -34.03 -6.21 28.70
C GLY A 424 -32.87 -5.69 29.54
N ALA A 425 -32.28 -6.58 30.33
CA ALA A 425 -31.10 -6.25 31.14
C ALA A 425 -29.88 -5.96 30.24
N PRO A 426 -28.94 -5.10 30.69
CA PRO A 426 -27.66 -4.93 30.02
C PRO A 426 -26.90 -6.26 29.89
N PHE A 427 -26.12 -6.39 28.82
CA PHE A 427 -25.29 -7.55 28.57
C PHE A 427 -23.93 -7.12 28.03
N GLU A 428 -22.92 -7.96 28.29
CA GLU A 428 -21.55 -7.73 27.87
C GLU A 428 -21.29 -8.34 26.48
N VAL A 429 -20.52 -7.63 25.68
CA VAL A 429 -20.05 -8.04 24.35
C VAL A 429 -18.54 -8.00 24.36
N GLU A 430 -17.91 -9.13 24.07
CA GLU A 430 -16.46 -9.27 24.11
C GLU A 430 -15.78 -8.48 22.98
N VAL A 431 -14.64 -7.86 23.30
CA VAL A 431 -13.64 -7.47 22.32
C VAL A 431 -12.43 -8.38 22.47
N ALA A 432 -12.33 -9.37 21.57
CA ALA A 432 -11.18 -10.27 21.53
C ALA A 432 -9.88 -9.48 21.38
N ARG A 433 -8.85 -9.90 22.11
CA ARG A 433 -7.52 -9.26 22.12
C ARG A 433 -6.98 -9.10 20.70
N PHE A 434 -6.53 -7.89 20.37
CA PHE A 434 -5.87 -7.58 19.09
C PHE A 434 -4.52 -6.89 19.32
N PRO A 435 -3.54 -7.13 18.43
CA PRO A 435 -2.18 -6.65 18.63
C PRO A 435 -2.02 -5.16 18.30
N LEU A 436 -1.18 -4.49 19.09
CA LEU A 436 -0.56 -3.19 18.78
C LEU A 436 0.92 -3.47 18.50
N GLN A 437 1.31 -3.51 17.24
CA GLN A 437 2.66 -3.95 16.85
C GLN A 437 3.25 -3.02 15.79
N LEU A 438 4.51 -2.62 15.99
CA LEU A 438 5.30 -1.99 14.96
C LEU A 438 5.49 -2.97 13.79
N PRO A 439 4.98 -2.68 12.59
CA PRO A 439 5.06 -3.60 11.46
C PRO A 439 6.44 -3.57 10.80
N ASP A 440 6.80 -4.65 10.10
CA ASP A 440 8.01 -4.72 9.27
C ASP A 440 7.98 -3.69 8.13
N TYR A 441 6.78 -3.39 7.62
CA TYR A 441 6.54 -2.40 6.58
C TYR A 441 5.59 -1.30 7.06
N ILE A 442 6.02 -0.04 6.95
CA ILE A 442 5.28 1.15 7.38
C ILE A 442 4.75 1.90 6.16
N PHE A 443 3.45 2.22 6.17
CA PHE A 443 2.71 2.85 5.08
C PHE A 443 2.06 4.16 5.51
#